data_AF-A0A7C1R2U2-F1
#
_entry.id   AF-A0A7C1R2U2-F1
#
_cell.length_a   1.000
_cell.length_b   1.000
_cell.length_c   1.000
_cell.angle_alpha   90.00
_cell.angle_beta   90.00
_cell.angle_gamma   90.00
#
_symmetry.space_group_name_H-M   'P 1'
#
loop_
_entity.id
_entity.type
_entity.pdbx_description
1 polymer ?
#
loop_
_entity_poly.entity_id
_entity_poly.type
_entity_poly.pdbx_seq_one_letter_code
_entity_poly.pdbx_strand_id
1 'polypeptide(L)'
;MSIEKIVFSDKNENSFSNIVKNFISILTFDVSGPVGSFSLKSRPLWSDIDILEFLTSDADTNERALKEFELFFKKVVKKIEKDKNVIFSDFKAGIDDRFVFNKNTTKSKIIELIPSLLTTKIKSLPDDEFLEEIKQLKTLRWTEKEILKGEKTNVGKKFKLWKALGDDSLVKIDIFGLYPGRFIEVSNFMVLGRFIKNEKRVDPFFKIIDLREAVSNDIIKFTKSGDFFKVLKRLFVIKRLDNNVSEGTRIVKFLNSPVGILGSVMSDMSDLITLLKAATNTKTNKKKLIKLKDALFDQIDILKDKIANTPLSNRKSNRINKLLDFLVLERKNIYSEDMIEILEQIIKIIKPVLDKFAENFILSDLQKINIDPKTTVFPVGS
;
A
#
# COMPACT_ATOMS: atom_id res chain seq x y z
N MET A 1 14.39 29.60 -5.99
CA MET A 1 14.95 28.24 -6.13
C MET A 1 14.52 27.72 -7.50
N SER A 2 15.43 27.27 -8.37
CA SER A 2 15.04 26.78 -9.71
C SER A 2 14.13 25.56 -9.59
N ILE A 3 13.20 25.39 -10.54
CA ILE A 3 12.26 24.24 -10.59
C ILE A 3 13.03 22.91 -10.48
N GLU A 4 14.19 22.84 -11.12
CA GLU A 4 15.10 21.68 -11.11
C GLU A 4 15.55 21.25 -9.71
N LYS A 5 15.84 22.21 -8.81
CA LYS A 5 16.20 21.89 -7.41
C LYS A 5 15.01 21.38 -6.60
N ILE A 6 13.77 21.67 -7.01
CA ILE A 6 12.57 21.31 -6.26
C ILE A 6 12.14 19.87 -6.57
N VAL A 7 12.35 19.38 -7.80
CA VAL A 7 11.78 18.12 -8.30
C VAL A 7 12.13 16.91 -7.44
N PHE A 8 13.39 16.80 -7.00
CA PHE A 8 13.85 15.71 -6.13
C PHE A 8 14.11 16.15 -4.68
N SER A 9 13.73 17.37 -4.32
CA SER A 9 13.91 17.83 -2.93
C SER A 9 12.83 17.27 -2.02
N ASP A 10 13.27 16.73 -0.89
CA ASP A 10 12.38 16.30 0.18
C ASP A 10 11.94 17.51 1.04
N LYS A 11 10.72 17.43 1.56
CA LYS A 11 10.14 18.35 2.53
C LYS A 11 10.95 18.28 3.83
N ASN A 12 11.06 19.42 4.50
CA ASN A 12 11.64 19.46 5.83
C ASN A 12 10.62 18.89 6.83
N GLU A 13 11.03 18.04 7.76
CA GLU A 13 10.13 17.47 8.79
C GLU A 13 9.36 18.53 9.58
N ASN A 14 9.97 19.69 9.81
CA ASN A 14 9.33 20.81 10.48
C ASN A 14 8.13 21.38 9.71
N SER A 15 8.03 21.12 8.40
CA SER A 15 6.90 21.55 7.56
C SER A 15 5.66 20.65 7.68
N PHE A 16 5.77 19.47 8.32
CA PHE A 16 4.62 18.59 8.51
C PHE A 16 3.68 19.15 9.58
N SER A 17 2.37 19.00 9.35
CA SER A 17 1.37 19.39 10.35
C SER A 17 1.47 18.50 11.60
N ASN A 18 1.01 19.01 12.74
CA ASN A 18 1.01 18.23 13.99
C ASN A 18 0.20 16.94 13.89
N ILE A 19 -0.84 16.90 13.04
CA ILE A 19 -1.65 15.70 12.78
C ILE A 19 -0.79 14.63 12.10
N VAL A 20 -0.02 15.01 11.06
CA VAL A 20 0.90 14.09 10.39
C VAL A 20 1.99 13.61 11.33
N LYS A 21 2.60 14.52 12.10
CA LYS A 21 3.62 14.16 13.10
C LYS A 21 3.05 13.19 14.14
N ASN A 22 1.79 13.37 14.55
CA ASN A 22 1.11 12.44 15.44
C ASN A 22 0.98 11.05 14.81
N PHE A 23 0.53 10.94 13.55
CA PHE A 23 0.43 9.64 12.86
C PHE A 23 1.78 8.93 12.76
N ILE A 24 2.83 9.65 12.40
CA ILE A 24 4.20 9.13 12.36
C ILE A 24 4.58 8.61 13.75
N SER A 25 4.42 9.42 14.81
CA SER A 25 4.78 9.04 16.19
C SER A 25 4.00 7.86 16.79
N ILE A 26 2.83 7.55 16.23
CA ILE A 26 2.04 6.36 16.60
C ILE A 26 2.74 5.10 16.07
N LEU A 27 3.20 5.14 14.82
CA LEU A 27 3.78 3.99 14.11
C LEU A 27 5.28 3.81 14.32
N THR A 28 6.01 4.88 14.64
CA THR A 28 7.46 4.85 14.73
C THR A 28 7.95 4.75 16.17
N PHE A 29 9.15 4.23 16.34
CA PHE A 29 9.89 4.21 17.59
C PHE A 29 10.94 5.32 17.62
N ASP A 30 11.73 5.38 16.56
CA ASP A 30 12.82 6.32 16.38
C ASP A 30 12.42 7.45 15.42
N VAL A 31 13.29 8.45 15.34
CA VAL A 31 13.15 9.56 14.39
C VAL A 31 13.35 9.00 12.98
N SER A 32 12.23 8.68 12.33
CA SER A 32 12.17 8.29 10.92
C SER A 32 11.29 9.28 10.17
N GLY A 33 11.80 9.71 9.02
CA GLY A 33 11.08 10.59 8.11
C GLY A 33 10.21 9.79 7.14
N PRO A 34 9.16 10.41 6.58
CA PRO A 34 8.40 9.79 5.51
C PRO A 34 9.25 9.66 4.25
N VAL A 35 8.96 8.63 3.47
CA VAL A 35 9.54 8.36 2.15
C VAL A 35 8.49 8.49 1.06
N GLY A 36 8.86 8.20 -0.18
CA GLY A 36 7.90 8.09 -1.28
C GLY A 36 7.33 9.43 -1.74
N SER A 37 6.03 9.45 -2.07
CA SER A 37 5.40 10.61 -2.71
C SER A 37 5.19 11.77 -1.75
N PHE A 38 4.89 11.47 -0.49
CA PHE A 38 4.64 12.47 0.55
C PHE A 38 5.89 13.29 0.88
N SER A 39 7.06 12.66 0.87
CA SER A 39 8.32 13.35 1.19
C SER A 39 8.67 14.44 0.17
N LEU A 40 8.20 14.33 -1.08
CA LEU A 40 8.63 15.22 -2.17
C LEU A 40 7.91 16.58 -2.15
N LYS A 41 8.68 17.68 -2.23
CA LYS A 41 8.11 19.04 -2.37
C LYS A 41 7.36 19.22 -3.70
N SER A 42 7.79 18.50 -4.73
CA SER A 42 7.25 18.60 -6.09
C SER A 42 5.90 17.91 -6.28
N ARG A 43 5.42 17.15 -5.29
CA ARG A 43 4.17 16.38 -5.35
C ARG A 43 3.14 16.88 -4.34
N PRO A 44 2.32 17.88 -4.70
CA PRO A 44 1.22 18.34 -3.86
C PRO A 44 0.09 17.29 -3.76
N LEU A 45 -0.10 16.46 -4.79
CA LEU A 45 -1.11 15.40 -4.86
C LEU A 45 -0.57 14.07 -4.29
N TRP A 46 -0.41 14.02 -2.97
CA TRP A 46 -0.07 12.79 -2.23
C TRP A 46 -1.35 12.13 -1.69
N SER A 47 -1.41 10.81 -1.77
CA SER A 47 -2.54 9.99 -1.31
C SER A 47 -2.26 9.35 0.05
N ASP A 48 -1.03 8.89 0.23
CA ASP A 48 -0.52 8.09 1.32
C ASP A 48 0.68 8.77 2.01
N ILE A 49 1.02 8.26 3.19
CA ILE A 49 2.27 8.57 3.90
C ILE A 49 3.01 7.27 4.14
N ASP A 50 4.07 7.04 3.38
CA ASP A 50 4.98 5.92 3.58
C ASP A 50 6.10 6.34 4.53
N ILE A 51 6.47 5.46 5.46
CA ILE A 51 7.59 5.61 6.39
C ILE A 51 8.50 4.40 6.21
N LEU A 52 9.81 4.62 6.23
CA LEU A 52 10.81 3.56 6.27
C LEU A 52 11.61 3.71 7.55
N GLU A 53 11.58 2.70 8.40
CA GLU A 53 12.25 2.70 9.69
C GLU A 53 13.23 1.53 9.80
N PHE A 54 14.44 1.80 10.29
CA PHE A 54 15.42 0.77 10.60
C PHE A 54 15.42 0.56 12.11
N LEU A 55 14.85 -0.55 12.56
CA LEU A 55 14.77 -0.90 13.97
C LEU A 55 15.88 -1.87 14.31
N THR A 56 16.69 -1.50 15.30
CA THR A 56 17.83 -2.30 15.75
C THR A 56 17.67 -2.66 17.23
N SER A 57 18.05 -3.89 17.57
CA SER A 57 18.12 -4.34 18.96
C SER A 57 19.56 -4.62 19.35
N ASP A 58 19.95 -4.20 20.55
CA ASP A 58 21.23 -4.50 21.20
C ASP A 58 21.26 -5.87 21.89
N ALA A 59 20.22 -6.69 21.71
CA ALA A 59 20.14 -8.01 22.29
C ALA A 59 21.29 -8.91 21.84
N ASP A 60 21.69 -9.80 22.74
CA ASP A 60 22.77 -10.76 22.56
C ASP A 60 22.43 -11.86 21.54
N THR A 61 21.14 -12.17 21.38
CA THR A 61 20.65 -13.22 20.47
C THR A 61 19.53 -12.72 19.56
N ASN A 62 19.37 -13.35 18.39
CA ASN A 62 18.29 -13.04 17.46
C ASN A 62 16.91 -13.30 18.09
N GLU A 63 16.74 -14.39 18.85
CA GLU A 63 15.47 -14.69 19.52
C GLU A 63 15.05 -13.59 20.50
N ARG A 64 16.00 -13.08 21.30
CA ARG A 64 15.73 -11.99 22.23
C ARG A 64 15.39 -10.69 21.50
N ALA A 65 16.15 -10.34 20.46
CA ALA A 65 15.85 -9.18 19.61
C ALA A 65 14.43 -9.26 19.02
N LEU A 66 14.05 -10.42 18.49
CA LEU A 66 12.72 -10.65 17.91
C LEU A 66 11.59 -10.54 18.94
N LYS A 67 11.81 -11.01 20.17
CA LYS A 67 10.84 -10.84 21.28
C LYS A 67 10.73 -9.37 21.73
N GLU A 68 11.83 -8.62 21.70
CA GLU A 68 11.80 -7.17 21.94
C GLU A 68 10.97 -6.45 20.87
N PHE A 69 11.14 -6.81 19.59
CA PHE A 69 10.31 -6.27 18.50
C PHE A 69 8.83 -6.68 18.63
N GLU A 70 8.51 -7.89 19.07
CA GLU A 70 7.12 -8.27 19.37
C GLU A 70 6.52 -7.33 20.44
N LEU A 71 7.24 -7.06 21.53
CA LEU A 71 6.79 -6.12 22.56
C LEU A 71 6.61 -4.71 22.03
N PHE A 72 7.46 -4.28 21.09
CA PHE A 72 7.31 -3.01 20.38
C PHE A 72 5.98 -2.94 19.62
N PHE A 73 5.67 -3.94 18.78
CA PHE A 73 4.42 -3.94 18.02
C PHE A 73 3.18 -3.99 18.91
N LYS A 74 3.23 -4.71 20.03
CA LYS A 74 2.16 -4.68 21.04
C LYS A 74 1.94 -3.28 21.62
N LYS A 75 2.99 -2.48 21.80
CA LYS A 75 2.87 -1.08 22.24
C LYS A 75 2.26 -0.20 21.15
N VAL A 76 2.68 -0.36 19.89
CA VAL A 76 2.13 0.38 18.74
C VAL A 76 0.62 0.12 18.58
N VAL A 77 0.20 -1.15 18.60
CA VAL A 77 -1.23 -1.51 18.52
C VAL A 77 -2.03 -0.90 19.67
N LYS A 78 -1.50 -0.91 20.91
CA LYS A 78 -2.16 -0.24 22.05
C LYS A 78 -2.28 1.27 21.88
N LYS A 79 -1.32 1.94 21.22
CA LYS A 79 -1.44 3.36 20.88
C LYS A 79 -2.57 3.57 19.86
N ILE A 80 -2.62 2.74 18.82
CA ILE A 80 -3.64 2.79 17.76
C ILE A 80 -5.05 2.57 18.35
N GLU A 81 -5.23 1.58 19.22
CA GLU A 81 -6.54 1.30 19.87
C GLU A 81 -7.07 2.51 20.64
N LYS A 82 -6.18 3.27 21.29
CA LYS A 82 -6.53 4.45 22.10
C LYS A 82 -6.83 5.70 21.27
N ASP A 83 -6.25 5.83 20.08
CA ASP A 83 -6.48 6.98 19.22
C ASP A 83 -7.84 6.87 18.51
N LYS A 84 -8.70 7.87 18.72
CA LYS A 84 -10.05 7.93 18.15
C LYS A 84 -10.09 8.32 16.68
N ASN A 85 -9.01 8.90 16.17
CA ASN A 85 -8.86 9.39 14.80
C ASN A 85 -8.03 8.44 13.92
N VAL A 86 -7.64 7.28 14.47
CA VAL A 86 -6.84 6.28 13.76
C VAL A 86 -7.55 4.94 13.76
N ILE A 87 -7.57 4.29 12.60
CA ILE A 87 -8.13 2.94 12.39
C ILE A 87 -6.98 2.02 11.96
N PHE A 88 -6.85 0.87 12.63
CA PHE A 88 -5.90 -0.16 12.21
C PHE A 88 -6.36 -0.78 10.89
N SER A 89 -5.48 -0.83 9.89
CA SER A 89 -5.77 -1.44 8.60
C SER A 89 -5.24 -2.87 8.54
N ASP A 90 -3.92 -3.01 8.63
CA ASP A 90 -3.24 -4.28 8.36
C ASP A 90 -1.87 -4.34 9.04
N PHE A 91 -1.39 -5.55 9.28
CA PHE A 91 -0.02 -5.80 9.74
C PHE A 91 0.52 -7.05 9.07
N LYS A 92 1.65 -6.93 8.39
CA LYS A 92 2.30 -8.02 7.66
C LYS A 92 3.62 -8.35 8.32
N ALA A 93 3.81 -9.61 8.67
CA ALA A 93 5.09 -10.14 9.15
C ALA A 93 5.09 -11.65 9.05
N GLY A 94 6.06 -12.22 8.33
CA GLY A 94 6.26 -13.66 8.18
C GLY A 94 5.61 -14.27 6.95
N ILE A 95 6.08 -15.48 6.64
CA ILE A 95 5.64 -16.25 5.46
C ILE A 95 5.18 -17.64 5.90
N ASP A 96 4.03 -18.06 5.38
CA ASP A 96 3.62 -19.46 5.41
C ASP A 96 4.24 -20.19 4.22
N ASP A 97 5.40 -20.80 4.48
CA ASP A 97 6.23 -21.57 3.56
C ASP A 97 5.46 -22.62 2.73
N ARG A 98 4.37 -23.15 3.28
CA ARG A 98 3.44 -24.07 2.61
C ARG A 98 2.85 -23.52 1.30
N PHE A 99 2.78 -22.19 1.16
CA PHE A 99 2.20 -21.51 0.00
C PHE A 99 3.26 -20.91 -0.94
N VAL A 100 4.54 -21.29 -0.80
CA VAL A 100 5.60 -20.87 -1.72
C VAL A 100 5.52 -21.71 -3.00
N PHE A 101 5.21 -21.07 -4.13
CA PHE A 101 5.30 -21.71 -5.45
C PHE A 101 6.76 -21.90 -5.84
N ASN A 102 7.12 -23.13 -6.16
CA ASN A 102 8.32 -23.46 -6.90
C ASN A 102 7.93 -24.25 -8.16
N LYS A 103 8.90 -24.55 -9.04
CA LYS A 103 8.66 -25.30 -10.30
C LYS A 103 7.96 -26.66 -10.11
N ASN A 104 7.97 -27.22 -8.89
CA ASN A 104 7.41 -28.53 -8.56
C ASN A 104 6.06 -28.46 -7.81
N THR A 105 5.58 -27.25 -7.49
CA THR A 105 4.32 -27.03 -6.77
C THR A 105 3.16 -26.94 -7.76
N THR A 106 2.28 -27.95 -7.76
CA THR A 106 1.06 -27.95 -8.57
C THR A 106 -0.10 -27.26 -7.84
N LYS A 107 -1.05 -26.70 -8.60
CA LYS A 107 -2.31 -26.14 -8.08
C LYS A 107 -3.03 -27.13 -7.14
N SER A 108 -3.05 -28.42 -7.50
CA SER A 108 -3.66 -29.48 -6.68
C SER A 108 -3.01 -29.63 -5.30
N LYS A 109 -1.68 -29.66 -5.22
CA LYS A 109 -0.95 -29.78 -3.94
C LYS A 109 -1.24 -28.61 -3.00
N ILE A 110 -1.35 -27.39 -3.52
CA ILE A 110 -1.70 -26.22 -2.70
C ILE A 110 -3.12 -26.31 -2.18
N ILE A 111 -4.04 -26.74 -3.04
CA ILE A 111 -5.45 -26.90 -2.70
C ILE A 111 -5.65 -27.92 -1.56
N GLU A 112 -4.84 -28.98 -1.50
CA GLU A 112 -4.84 -29.97 -0.42
C GLU A 112 -4.47 -29.38 0.95
N LEU A 113 -3.74 -28.26 0.97
CA LEU A 113 -3.35 -27.56 2.19
C LEU A 113 -4.45 -26.63 2.71
N ILE A 114 -5.44 -26.32 1.87
CA ILE A 114 -6.50 -25.35 2.17
C ILE A 114 -7.69 -26.08 2.83
N PRO A 115 -8.29 -25.54 3.91
CA PRO A 115 -9.44 -26.16 4.56
C PRO A 115 -10.60 -26.27 3.57
N SER A 116 -11.34 -27.38 3.60
CA SER A 116 -12.40 -27.71 2.63
C SER A 116 -13.41 -26.58 2.38
N LEU A 117 -13.74 -25.81 3.42
CA LEU A 117 -14.63 -24.64 3.36
C LEU A 117 -14.14 -23.54 2.39
N LEU A 118 -12.82 -23.33 2.27
CA LEU A 118 -12.23 -22.35 1.36
C LEU A 118 -11.95 -22.94 -0.03
N THR A 119 -11.80 -24.26 -0.09
CA THR A 119 -11.40 -24.99 -1.29
C THR A 119 -12.38 -24.84 -2.46
N THR A 120 -13.69 -24.84 -2.21
CA THR A 120 -14.69 -24.72 -3.29
C THR A 120 -14.57 -23.38 -4.02
N LYS A 121 -14.46 -22.27 -3.28
CA LYS A 121 -14.30 -20.93 -3.85
C LYS A 121 -12.98 -20.82 -4.62
N ILE A 122 -11.88 -21.28 -4.04
CA ILE A 122 -10.54 -21.14 -4.61
C ILE A 122 -10.36 -22.02 -5.85
N LYS A 123 -10.97 -23.21 -5.89
CA LYS A 123 -10.92 -24.12 -7.05
C LYS A 123 -11.56 -23.53 -8.30
N SER A 124 -12.63 -22.74 -8.15
CA SER A 124 -13.34 -22.14 -9.27
C SER A 124 -12.68 -20.88 -9.83
N LEU A 125 -11.62 -20.37 -9.19
CA LEU A 125 -10.97 -19.14 -9.64
C LEU A 125 -10.12 -19.38 -10.90
N PRO A 126 -10.15 -18.41 -11.84
CA PRO A 126 -9.13 -18.26 -12.87
C PRO A 126 -7.71 -18.31 -12.28
N ASP A 127 -6.71 -18.68 -13.08
CA ASP A 127 -5.35 -18.90 -12.56
C ASP A 127 -4.69 -17.64 -11.99
N ASP A 128 -4.94 -16.48 -12.57
CA ASP A 128 -4.46 -15.19 -12.05
C ASP A 128 -5.12 -14.84 -10.71
N GLU A 129 -6.43 -14.98 -10.59
CA GLU A 129 -7.16 -14.78 -9.33
C GLU A 129 -6.75 -15.79 -8.26
N PHE A 130 -6.56 -17.06 -8.65
CA PHE A 130 -6.04 -18.11 -7.78
C PHE A 130 -4.67 -17.74 -7.22
N LEU A 131 -3.74 -17.30 -8.07
CA LEU A 131 -2.40 -16.89 -7.64
C LEU A 131 -2.44 -15.71 -6.67
N GLU A 132 -3.34 -14.74 -6.87
CA GLU A 132 -3.51 -13.63 -5.93
C GLU A 132 -4.06 -14.09 -4.58
N GLU A 133 -5.04 -14.98 -4.55
CA GLU A 133 -5.55 -15.57 -3.29
C GLU A 133 -4.45 -16.34 -2.55
N ILE A 134 -3.64 -17.14 -3.25
CA ILE A 134 -2.52 -17.85 -2.62
C ILE A 134 -1.46 -16.88 -2.08
N LYS A 135 -1.19 -15.75 -2.76
CA LYS A 135 -0.31 -14.70 -2.21
C LYS A 135 -0.83 -14.12 -0.90
N GLN A 136 -2.15 -13.98 -0.75
CA GLN A 136 -2.76 -13.55 0.51
C GLN A 136 -2.58 -14.59 1.62
N LEU A 137 -2.65 -15.88 1.30
CA LEU A 137 -2.41 -16.97 2.27
C LEU A 137 -0.93 -17.14 2.65
N LYS A 138 -0.03 -16.88 1.69
CA LYS A 138 1.43 -16.92 1.90
C LYS A 138 1.90 -15.86 2.88
N THR A 139 1.40 -14.63 2.75
CA THR A 139 1.84 -13.52 3.61
C THR A 139 1.04 -13.53 4.92
N LEU A 140 1.72 -13.65 6.05
CA LEU A 140 1.04 -13.64 7.34
C LEU A 140 0.56 -12.23 7.70
N ARG A 141 -0.75 -12.00 7.55
CA ARG A 141 -1.46 -10.78 7.95
C ARG A 141 -2.06 -10.91 9.34
N TRP A 142 -1.76 -10.02 10.26
CA TRP A 142 -2.16 -10.14 11.67
C TRP A 142 -3.20 -9.09 12.03
N THR A 143 -4.20 -9.50 12.81
CA THR A 143 -5.14 -8.60 13.46
C THR A 143 -4.52 -7.99 14.72
N GLU A 144 -5.06 -6.87 15.19
CA GLU A 144 -4.68 -6.24 16.47
C GLU A 144 -4.66 -7.25 17.63
N LYS A 145 -5.70 -8.10 17.71
CA LYS A 145 -5.84 -9.11 18.76
C LYS A 145 -4.74 -10.17 18.68
N GLU A 146 -4.40 -10.63 17.48
CA GLU A 146 -3.34 -11.63 17.28
C GLU A 146 -1.97 -11.05 17.61
N ILE A 147 -1.71 -9.78 17.26
CA ILE A 147 -0.48 -9.07 17.64
C ILE A 147 -0.38 -8.97 19.16
N LEU A 148 -1.44 -8.53 19.84
CA LEU A 148 -1.48 -8.43 21.30
C LEU A 148 -1.30 -9.80 21.97
N LYS A 149 -1.85 -10.86 21.39
CA LYS A 149 -1.69 -12.24 21.86
C LYS A 149 -0.29 -12.80 21.59
N GLY A 150 0.39 -12.34 20.53
CA GLY A 150 1.69 -12.85 20.10
C GLY A 150 1.61 -14.14 19.26
N GLU A 151 0.42 -14.54 18.83
CA GLU A 151 0.22 -15.75 18.01
C GLU A 151 -1.02 -15.64 17.12
N LYS A 152 -0.97 -16.35 15.99
CA LYS A 152 -2.09 -16.51 15.07
C LYS A 152 -2.20 -17.95 14.58
N THR A 153 -3.35 -18.28 13.99
CA THR A 153 -3.53 -19.54 13.25
C THR A 153 -3.82 -19.21 11.79
N ASN A 154 -2.96 -19.66 10.87
CA ASN A 154 -3.17 -19.53 9.44
C ASN A 154 -3.40 -20.93 8.86
N VAL A 155 -4.59 -21.19 8.31
CA VAL A 155 -4.91 -22.46 7.64
C VAL A 155 -4.50 -23.67 8.51
N GLY A 156 -4.97 -23.68 9.76
CA GLY A 156 -4.70 -24.74 10.76
C GLY A 156 -3.32 -24.74 11.42
N LYS A 157 -2.31 -24.03 10.87
CA LYS A 157 -0.96 -23.95 11.45
C LYS A 157 -0.85 -22.73 12.38
N LYS A 158 -0.31 -22.93 13.57
CA LYS A 158 -0.04 -21.86 14.54
C LYS A 158 1.30 -21.19 14.25
N PHE A 159 1.32 -19.87 14.34
CA PHE A 159 2.52 -19.04 14.18
C PHE A 159 2.71 -18.16 15.40
N LYS A 160 3.97 -17.99 15.83
CA LYS A 160 4.36 -17.02 16.87
C LYS A 160 4.84 -15.74 16.20
N LEU A 161 4.42 -14.59 16.73
CA LEU A 161 4.72 -13.30 16.13
C LEU A 161 6.22 -13.03 16.09
N TRP A 162 6.95 -13.17 17.20
CA TRP A 162 8.40 -12.96 17.21
C TRP A 162 9.13 -13.83 16.17
N LYS A 163 8.69 -15.06 15.93
CA LYS A 163 9.31 -15.93 14.91
C LYS A 163 9.05 -15.39 13.51
N ALA A 164 7.81 -15.00 13.24
CA ALA A 164 7.40 -14.42 11.95
C ALA A 164 8.10 -13.09 11.63
N LEU A 165 8.47 -12.31 12.66
CA LEU A 165 9.27 -11.08 12.50
C LEU A 165 10.71 -11.35 12.03
N GLY A 166 11.20 -12.58 12.19
CA GLY A 166 12.54 -13.00 11.77
C GLY A 166 12.56 -13.78 10.46
N ASP A 167 11.42 -13.98 9.80
CA ASP A 167 11.36 -14.57 8.47
C ASP A 167 11.85 -13.55 7.42
N ASP A 168 12.33 -14.05 6.27
CA ASP A 168 12.72 -13.24 5.11
C ASP A 168 11.50 -12.61 4.42
N SER A 169 10.90 -11.63 5.08
CA SER A 169 9.66 -10.98 4.69
C SER A 169 9.62 -9.53 5.14
N LEU A 170 8.88 -8.70 4.41
CA LEU A 170 8.68 -7.31 4.75
C LEU A 170 7.79 -7.20 5.99
N VAL A 171 8.27 -6.49 7.02
CA VAL A 171 7.46 -6.11 8.16
C VAL A 171 6.80 -4.77 7.85
N LYS A 172 5.46 -4.74 7.84
CA LYS A 172 4.68 -3.55 7.49
C LYS A 172 3.49 -3.38 8.44
N ILE A 173 3.24 -2.16 8.91
CA ILE A 173 2.01 -1.80 9.61
C ILE A 173 1.28 -0.67 8.88
N ASP A 174 -0.03 -0.83 8.69
CA ASP A 174 -0.89 0.12 7.98
C ASP A 174 -2.00 0.63 8.90
N ILE A 175 -2.21 1.95 8.89
CA ILE A 175 -3.34 2.60 9.55
C ILE A 175 -4.02 3.59 8.61
N PHE A 176 -5.27 3.92 8.91
CA PHE A 176 -5.95 5.10 8.36
C PHE A 176 -6.03 6.17 9.43
N GLY A 177 -5.46 7.35 9.15
CA GLY A 177 -5.57 8.53 10.00
C GLY A 177 -6.55 9.54 9.41
N LEU A 178 -7.39 10.15 10.26
CA LEU A 178 -8.24 11.28 9.85
C LEU A 178 -7.41 12.57 9.79
N TYR A 179 -7.04 12.96 8.57
CA TYR A 179 -6.50 14.28 8.25
C TYR A 179 -7.66 15.25 7.95
N PRO A 180 -7.55 16.57 8.16
CA PRO A 180 -8.69 17.48 7.99
C PRO A 180 -9.47 17.25 6.69
N GLY A 181 -10.72 16.78 6.82
CA GLY A 181 -11.63 16.48 5.72
C GLY A 181 -11.37 15.19 4.92
N ARG A 182 -10.39 14.34 5.30
CA ARG A 182 -10.13 13.08 4.59
C ARG A 182 -9.38 12.03 5.42
N PHE A 183 -9.64 10.77 5.16
CA PHE A 183 -8.77 9.67 5.58
C PHE A 183 -7.54 9.58 4.68
N ILE A 184 -6.40 9.31 5.30
CA ILE A 184 -5.14 9.02 4.62
C ILE A 184 -4.58 7.69 5.13
N GLU A 185 -4.08 6.85 4.23
CA GLU A 185 -3.29 5.69 4.62
C GLU A 185 -1.91 6.15 5.10
N VAL A 186 -1.47 5.62 6.24
CA VAL A 186 -0.12 5.78 6.76
C VAL A 186 0.48 4.40 6.95
N SER A 187 1.58 4.14 6.24
CA SER A 187 2.28 2.87 6.21
C SER A 187 3.66 3.03 6.82
N ASN A 188 4.03 2.17 7.77
CA ASN A 188 5.42 2.04 8.21
C ASN A 188 5.99 0.72 7.72
N PHE A 189 7.07 0.78 6.94
CA PHE A 189 7.88 -0.34 6.50
C PHE A 189 9.11 -0.42 7.40
N MET A 190 9.34 -1.58 8.01
CA MET A 190 10.40 -1.72 9.00
C MET A 190 11.46 -2.72 8.54
N VAL A 191 12.71 -2.28 8.59
CA VAL A 191 13.89 -3.12 8.49
C VAL A 191 14.31 -3.51 9.90
N LEU A 192 14.08 -4.76 10.28
CA LEU A 192 14.46 -5.27 11.59
C LEU A 192 15.86 -5.88 11.54
N GLY A 193 16.68 -5.57 12.54
CA GLY A 193 18.01 -6.16 12.65
C GLY A 193 18.56 -6.19 14.07
N ARG A 194 19.69 -6.87 14.23
CA ARG A 194 20.44 -6.93 15.49
C ARG A 194 21.74 -6.13 15.34
N PHE A 195 22.07 -5.32 16.33
CA PHE A 195 23.36 -4.61 16.35
C PHE A 195 24.45 -5.54 16.90
N ILE A 196 25.48 -5.81 16.09
CA ILE A 196 26.62 -6.63 16.47
C ILE A 196 27.72 -5.71 17.01
N LYS A 197 27.76 -5.55 18.34
CA LYS A 197 28.68 -4.61 19.03
C LYS A 197 30.15 -4.75 18.61
N ASN A 198 30.65 -5.99 18.52
CA ASN A 198 32.05 -6.26 18.18
C ASN A 198 32.42 -5.81 16.75
N GLU A 199 31.46 -5.88 15.83
CA GLU A 199 31.64 -5.57 14.42
C GLU A 199 31.14 -4.15 14.07
N LYS A 200 30.50 -3.47 15.04
CA LYS A 200 29.87 -2.15 14.88
C LYS A 200 28.95 -2.09 13.64
N ARG A 201 28.23 -3.17 13.35
CA ARG A 201 27.30 -3.25 12.21
C ARG A 201 25.92 -3.77 12.62
N VAL A 202 24.94 -3.45 11.78
CA VAL A 202 23.59 -4.00 11.87
C VAL A 202 23.50 -5.24 10.99
N ASP A 203 22.97 -6.32 11.56
CA ASP A 203 22.65 -7.57 10.87
C ASP A 203 21.14 -7.65 10.65
N PRO A 204 20.63 -7.34 9.44
CA PRO A 204 19.20 -7.36 9.15
C PRO A 204 18.68 -8.80 9.11
N PHE A 205 17.45 -9.02 9.59
CA PHE A 205 16.85 -10.36 9.58
C PHE A 205 16.33 -10.81 8.21
N PHE A 206 16.26 -9.91 7.24
CA PHE A 206 15.86 -10.22 5.87
C PHE A 206 16.82 -9.62 4.85
N LYS A 207 16.78 -10.16 3.63
CA LYS A 207 17.67 -9.73 2.55
C LYS A 207 17.26 -8.35 2.05
N ILE A 208 18.16 -7.39 2.13
CA ILE A 208 17.98 -6.08 1.49
C ILE A 208 18.05 -6.29 -0.02
N ILE A 209 16.95 -6.02 -0.71
CA ILE A 209 16.85 -6.10 -2.18
C ILE A 209 17.36 -4.78 -2.76
N ASP A 210 18.06 -4.86 -3.90
CA ASP A 210 18.44 -3.69 -4.66
C ASP A 210 17.18 -2.94 -5.13
N LEU A 211 17.05 -1.67 -4.73
CA LEU A 211 15.86 -0.87 -5.02
C LEU A 211 15.65 -0.67 -6.53
N ARG A 212 16.73 -0.50 -7.30
CA ARG A 212 16.63 -0.31 -8.75
C ARG A 212 16.11 -1.58 -9.41
N GLU A 213 16.64 -2.74 -9.03
CA GLU A 213 16.18 -4.05 -9.50
C GLU A 213 14.70 -4.26 -9.16
N ALA A 214 14.30 -4.02 -7.90
CA ALA A 214 12.92 -4.16 -7.46
C ALA A 214 11.96 -3.26 -8.26
N VAL A 215 12.32 -1.98 -8.45
CA VAL A 215 11.53 -1.03 -9.25
C VAL A 215 11.48 -1.43 -10.73
N SER A 216 12.55 -1.99 -11.27
CA SER A 216 12.61 -2.45 -12.66
C SER A 216 11.69 -3.66 -12.89
N ASN A 217 11.69 -4.61 -11.95
CA ASN A 217 10.79 -5.76 -11.97
C ASN A 217 9.31 -5.31 -11.88
N ASP A 218 9.03 -4.31 -11.05
CA ASP A 218 7.70 -3.69 -10.96
C ASP A 218 7.27 -3.04 -12.30
N ILE A 219 8.18 -2.34 -13.00
CA ILE A 219 7.90 -1.75 -14.32
C ILE A 219 7.47 -2.84 -15.30
N ILE A 220 8.22 -3.92 -15.39
CA ILE A 220 7.92 -5.06 -16.28
C ILE A 220 6.56 -5.65 -15.92
N LYS A 221 6.31 -5.94 -14.64
CA LYS A 221 5.05 -6.50 -14.15
C LYS A 221 3.86 -5.62 -14.52
N PHE A 222 3.92 -4.32 -14.21
CA PHE A 222 2.82 -3.40 -14.46
C PHE A 222 2.61 -3.11 -15.95
N THR A 223 3.67 -3.16 -16.75
CA THR A 223 3.54 -3.04 -18.21
C THR A 223 2.74 -4.20 -18.77
N LYS A 224 3.02 -5.44 -18.33
CA LYS A 224 2.29 -6.64 -18.75
C LYS A 224 0.81 -6.61 -18.36
N SER A 225 0.47 -6.02 -17.21
CA SER A 225 -0.92 -5.89 -16.76
C SER A 225 -1.64 -4.65 -17.32
N GLY A 226 -0.98 -3.82 -18.13
CA GLY A 226 -1.53 -2.56 -18.62
C GLY A 226 -1.74 -1.49 -17.53
N ASP A 227 -1.05 -1.60 -16.39
CA ASP A 227 -1.08 -0.64 -15.28
C ASP A 227 -0.11 0.53 -15.55
N PHE A 228 -0.25 1.18 -16.71
CA PHE A 228 0.71 2.18 -17.20
C PHE A 228 0.86 3.39 -16.28
N PHE A 229 -0.17 3.78 -15.53
CA PHE A 229 -0.02 4.85 -14.54
C PHE A 229 0.90 4.44 -13.38
N LYS A 230 0.90 3.16 -12.96
CA LYS A 230 1.88 2.65 -12.00
C LYS A 230 3.27 2.58 -12.63
N VAL A 231 3.38 2.16 -13.89
CA VAL A 231 4.66 2.20 -14.63
C VAL A 231 5.25 3.60 -14.61
N LEU A 232 4.46 4.62 -14.91
CA LEU A 232 4.89 6.02 -14.85
C LEU A 232 5.42 6.42 -13.46
N LYS A 233 4.72 6.05 -12.39
CA LYS A 233 5.18 6.29 -11.01
C LYS A 233 6.52 5.59 -10.73
N ARG A 234 6.72 4.37 -11.23
CA ARG A 234 7.98 3.62 -11.06
C ARG A 234 9.12 4.19 -11.91
N LEU A 235 8.83 4.63 -13.14
CA LEU A 235 9.80 5.34 -13.98
C LEU A 235 10.31 6.61 -13.28
N PHE A 236 9.43 7.37 -12.61
CA PHE A 236 9.85 8.52 -11.82
C PHE A 236 10.88 8.15 -10.73
N VAL A 237 10.69 7.02 -10.04
CA VAL A 237 11.66 6.52 -9.05
C VAL A 237 13.00 6.23 -9.73
N ILE A 238 13.01 5.55 -10.88
CA ILE A 238 14.25 5.32 -11.64
C ILE A 238 14.93 6.63 -12.03
N LYS A 239 14.19 7.62 -12.55
CA LYS A 239 14.77 8.93 -12.91
C LYS A 239 15.34 9.67 -11.71
N ARG A 240 14.75 9.52 -10.53
CA ARG A 240 15.31 10.03 -9.27
C ARG A 240 16.62 9.33 -8.92
N LEU A 241 16.66 8.00 -9.00
CA LEU A 241 17.87 7.21 -8.74
C LEU A 241 19.00 7.52 -9.74
N ASP A 242 18.65 7.84 -10.98
CA ASP A 242 19.60 8.25 -12.04
C ASP A 242 20.01 9.74 -11.94
N ASN A 243 19.45 10.52 -11.00
CA ASN A 243 19.56 11.99 -10.97
C ASN A 243 19.19 12.67 -12.31
N ASN A 244 18.29 12.07 -13.10
CA ASN A 244 17.83 12.62 -14.37
C ASN A 244 16.71 13.65 -14.13
N VAL A 245 17.12 14.87 -13.77
CA VAL A 245 16.21 15.97 -13.39
C VAL A 245 15.27 16.36 -14.52
N SER A 246 15.72 16.37 -15.78
CA SER A 246 14.90 16.75 -16.93
C SER A 246 13.70 15.81 -17.10
N GLU A 247 13.95 14.49 -17.15
CA GLU A 247 12.88 13.50 -17.26
C GLU A 247 12.03 13.45 -15.99
N GLY A 248 12.64 13.57 -14.80
CA GLY A 248 11.90 13.68 -13.55
C GLY A 248 10.92 14.86 -13.55
N THR A 249 11.35 16.01 -14.07
CA THR A 249 10.52 17.22 -14.20
C THR A 249 9.37 16.99 -15.16
N ARG A 250 9.63 16.35 -16.31
CA ARG A 250 8.59 16.01 -17.29
C ARG A 250 7.52 15.12 -16.68
N ILE A 251 7.92 14.08 -15.94
CA ILE A 251 6.99 13.17 -15.26
C ILE A 251 6.19 13.90 -14.17
N VAL A 252 6.84 14.72 -13.34
CA VAL A 252 6.15 15.50 -12.29
C VAL A 252 5.11 16.44 -12.89
N LYS A 253 5.40 17.11 -14.01
CA LYS A 253 4.42 17.94 -14.71
C LYS A 253 3.17 17.14 -15.11
N PHE A 254 3.35 15.91 -15.60
CA PHE A 254 2.23 15.03 -15.90
C PHE A 254 1.47 14.62 -14.63
N LEU A 255 2.17 14.21 -13.56
CA LEU A 255 1.56 13.80 -12.29
C LEU A 255 0.84 14.93 -11.56
N ASN A 256 1.13 16.20 -11.88
CA ASN A 256 0.45 17.38 -11.36
C ASN A 256 -0.58 17.98 -12.34
N SER A 257 -0.82 17.33 -13.47
CA SER A 257 -1.83 17.74 -14.47
C SER A 257 -3.26 17.29 -14.08
N PRO A 258 -4.31 17.67 -14.83
CA PRO A 258 -5.65 17.10 -14.67
C PRO A 258 -5.71 15.56 -14.72
N VAL A 259 -4.80 14.92 -15.46
CA VAL A 259 -4.66 13.44 -15.45
C VAL A 259 -4.10 12.97 -14.10
N GLY A 260 -3.17 13.71 -13.52
CA GLY A 260 -2.65 13.46 -12.18
C GLY A 260 -3.74 13.55 -11.09
N ILE A 261 -4.65 14.52 -11.22
CA ILE A 261 -5.84 14.63 -10.35
C ILE A 261 -6.70 13.37 -10.46
N LEU A 262 -6.95 12.88 -11.68
CA LEU A 262 -7.69 11.63 -11.91
C LEU A 262 -7.00 10.43 -11.23
N GLY A 263 -5.66 10.37 -11.28
CA GLY A 263 -4.86 9.39 -10.56
C GLY A 263 -4.98 9.49 -9.04
N SER A 264 -5.08 10.70 -8.48
CA SER A 264 -5.33 10.92 -7.05
C SER A 264 -6.73 10.47 -6.66
N VAL A 265 -7.76 10.77 -7.46
CA VAL A 265 -9.14 10.31 -7.22
C VAL A 265 -9.20 8.78 -7.15
N MET A 266 -8.56 8.09 -8.09
CA MET A 266 -8.51 6.63 -8.09
C MET A 266 -7.81 6.06 -6.84
N SER A 267 -6.74 6.72 -6.39
CA SER A 267 -6.04 6.32 -5.16
C SER A 267 -6.95 6.51 -3.95
N ASP A 268 -7.52 7.71 -3.77
CA ASP A 268 -8.39 8.03 -2.64
C ASP A 268 -9.59 7.04 -2.57
N MET A 269 -10.18 6.63 -3.70
CA MET A 269 -11.24 5.62 -3.73
C MET A 269 -10.76 4.23 -3.31
N SER A 270 -9.54 3.84 -3.72
CA SER A 270 -8.94 2.56 -3.31
C SER A 270 -8.65 2.53 -1.81
N ASP A 271 -8.22 3.67 -1.26
CA ASP A 271 -7.97 3.87 0.16
C ASP A 271 -9.28 3.78 0.96
N LEU A 272 -10.36 4.40 0.47
CA LEU A 272 -11.69 4.28 1.07
C LEU A 272 -12.22 2.84 1.06
N ILE A 273 -12.04 2.10 -0.03
CA ILE A 273 -12.40 0.66 -0.09
C ILE A 273 -11.62 -0.13 0.97
N THR A 274 -10.32 0.13 1.10
CA THR A 274 -9.45 -0.55 2.06
C THR A 274 -9.85 -0.21 3.50
N LEU A 275 -10.15 1.06 3.78
CA LEU A 275 -10.69 1.52 5.06
C LEU A 275 -12.01 0.82 5.41
N LEU A 276 -12.95 0.75 4.46
CA LEU A 276 -14.24 0.08 4.66
C LEU A 276 -14.06 -1.41 4.97
N LYS A 277 -13.16 -2.10 4.24
CA LYS A 277 -12.80 -3.49 4.51
C LYS A 277 -12.14 -3.67 5.89
N ALA A 278 -11.23 -2.78 6.27
CA ALA A 278 -10.62 -2.79 7.60
C ALA A 278 -11.64 -2.56 8.73
N ALA A 279 -12.66 -1.73 8.48
CA ALA A 279 -13.73 -1.44 9.41
C ALA A 279 -14.69 -2.62 9.61
N THR A 280 -14.93 -3.44 8.60
CA THR A 280 -15.78 -4.63 8.72
C THR A 280 -15.06 -5.79 9.42
N ASN A 281 -13.73 -5.82 9.41
CA ASN A 281 -12.92 -6.89 10.01
C ASN A 281 -13.00 -6.95 11.55
N THR A 282 -13.18 -5.82 12.25
CA THR A 282 -13.22 -5.80 13.73
C THR A 282 -14.34 -4.93 14.28
N LYS A 283 -14.94 -5.35 15.42
CA LYS A 283 -15.95 -4.56 16.14
C LYS A 283 -15.39 -3.18 16.57
N THR A 284 -14.11 -3.11 16.91
CA THR A 284 -13.43 -1.88 17.33
C THR A 284 -13.36 -0.89 16.16
N ASN A 285 -12.88 -1.33 15.01
CA ASN A 285 -12.77 -0.48 13.82
C ASN A 285 -14.16 -0.04 13.33
N LYS A 286 -15.16 -0.94 13.32
CA LYS A 286 -16.55 -0.58 12.98
C LYS A 286 -17.07 0.56 13.85
N LYS A 287 -16.84 0.49 15.18
CA LYS A 287 -17.27 1.54 16.11
C LYS A 287 -16.55 2.88 15.86
N LYS A 288 -15.25 2.84 15.54
CA LYS A 288 -14.49 4.04 15.17
C LYS A 288 -15.02 4.65 13.88
N LEU A 289 -15.20 3.86 12.83
CA LEU A 289 -15.71 4.36 11.55
C LEU A 289 -17.11 4.98 11.69
N ILE A 290 -18.02 4.38 12.48
CA ILE A 290 -19.35 4.96 12.74
C ILE A 290 -19.24 6.39 13.32
N LYS A 291 -18.27 6.63 14.22
CA LYS A 291 -18.04 7.97 14.80
C LYS A 291 -17.42 8.95 13.81
N LEU A 292 -16.74 8.45 12.79
CA LEU A 292 -16.04 9.24 11.77
C LEU A 292 -16.79 9.23 10.43
N LYS A 293 -18.06 8.82 10.44
CA LYS A 293 -18.87 8.60 9.25
C LYS A 293 -19.05 9.88 8.44
N ASP A 294 -19.20 11.02 9.10
CA ASP A 294 -19.35 12.30 8.40
C ASP A 294 -18.11 12.64 7.57
N ALA A 295 -16.90 12.45 8.14
CA ALA A 295 -15.65 12.67 7.41
C ALA A 295 -15.47 11.75 6.20
N LEU A 296 -16.05 10.53 6.23
CA LEU A 296 -16.07 9.64 5.08
C LEU A 296 -16.90 10.24 3.94
N PHE A 297 -18.07 10.78 4.24
CA PHE A 297 -18.94 11.41 3.23
C PHE A 297 -18.39 12.75 2.75
N ASP A 298 -17.79 13.55 3.63
CA ASP A 298 -17.09 14.77 3.22
C ASP A 298 -15.98 14.46 2.20
N GLN A 299 -15.23 13.38 2.42
CA GLN A 299 -14.22 12.93 1.46
C GLN A 299 -14.84 12.49 0.14
N ILE A 300 -15.97 11.78 0.16
CA ILE A 300 -16.71 11.40 -1.05
C ILE A 300 -17.16 12.64 -1.83
N ASP A 301 -17.65 13.67 -1.15
CA ASP A 301 -18.04 14.92 -1.79
C ASP A 301 -16.84 15.64 -2.41
N ILE A 302 -15.69 15.70 -1.72
CA ILE A 302 -14.44 16.24 -2.28
C ILE A 302 -14.01 15.51 -3.56
N LEU A 303 -14.26 14.20 -3.67
CA LEU A 303 -13.96 13.45 -4.89
C LEU A 303 -14.77 13.96 -6.09
N LYS A 304 -16.01 14.41 -5.89
CA LYS A 304 -16.86 14.97 -6.95
C LYS A 304 -16.22 16.24 -7.52
N ASP A 305 -15.76 17.11 -6.65
CA ASP A 305 -15.08 18.35 -7.04
C ASP A 305 -13.78 18.06 -7.80
N LYS A 306 -13.01 17.07 -7.34
CA LYS A 306 -11.80 16.63 -8.06
C LYS A 306 -12.15 16.11 -9.46
N ILE A 307 -13.18 15.26 -9.59
CA ILE A 307 -13.62 14.68 -10.86
C ILE A 307 -14.00 15.75 -11.88
N ALA A 308 -14.66 16.83 -11.45
CA ALA A 308 -15.00 17.96 -12.32
C ALA A 308 -13.76 18.61 -13.00
N ASN A 309 -12.59 18.45 -12.40
CA ASN A 309 -11.31 19.00 -12.87
C ASN A 309 -10.42 17.96 -13.59
N THR A 310 -10.99 16.84 -14.06
CA THR A 310 -10.27 15.77 -14.75
C THR A 310 -10.58 15.72 -16.24
N PRO A 311 -9.74 15.08 -17.09
CA PRO A 311 -9.98 14.96 -18.53
C PRO A 311 -11.01 13.86 -18.87
N LEU A 312 -11.95 13.57 -17.97
CA LEU A 312 -13.05 12.63 -18.25
C LEU A 312 -14.05 13.26 -19.22
N SER A 313 -14.61 12.45 -20.11
CA SER A 313 -15.72 12.90 -20.95
C SER A 313 -16.96 13.18 -20.11
N ASN A 314 -17.80 14.13 -20.54
CA ASN A 314 -19.05 14.48 -19.84
C ASN A 314 -19.91 13.25 -19.52
N ARG A 315 -20.01 12.28 -20.45
CA ARG A 315 -20.75 11.03 -20.21
C ARG A 315 -20.17 10.22 -19.04
N LYS A 316 -18.85 10.07 -18.96
CA LYS A 316 -18.19 9.33 -17.87
C LYS A 316 -18.29 10.08 -16.55
N SER A 317 -18.01 11.38 -16.57
CA SER A 317 -18.14 12.26 -15.40
C SER A 317 -19.56 12.21 -14.82
N ASN A 318 -20.58 12.38 -15.66
CA ASN A 318 -21.99 12.29 -15.24
C ASN A 318 -22.36 10.92 -14.66
N ARG A 319 -21.84 9.82 -15.23
CA ARG A 319 -22.07 8.48 -14.69
C ARG A 319 -21.45 8.33 -13.30
N ILE A 320 -20.24 8.82 -13.11
CA ILE A 320 -19.54 8.76 -11.82
C ILE A 320 -20.25 9.63 -10.78
N ASN A 321 -20.62 10.86 -11.15
CA ASN A 321 -21.33 11.77 -10.24
C ASN A 321 -22.65 11.16 -9.75
N LYS A 322 -23.42 10.50 -10.62
CA LYS A 322 -24.63 9.76 -10.20
C LYS A 322 -24.35 8.67 -9.17
N LEU A 323 -23.25 7.94 -9.32
CA LEU A 323 -22.83 6.91 -8.37
C LEU A 323 -22.43 7.53 -7.03
N LEU A 324 -21.67 8.63 -7.05
CA LEU A 324 -21.27 9.36 -5.83
C LEU A 324 -22.46 10.02 -5.13
N ASP A 325 -23.38 10.61 -5.88
CA ASP A 325 -24.62 11.21 -5.36
C ASP A 325 -25.47 10.15 -4.65
N PHE A 326 -25.55 8.93 -5.21
CA PHE A 326 -26.23 7.82 -4.55
C PHE A 326 -25.61 7.49 -3.20
N LEU A 327 -24.27 7.44 -3.08
CA LEU A 327 -23.60 7.21 -1.80
C LEU A 327 -23.97 8.27 -0.75
N VAL A 328 -23.98 9.54 -1.15
CA VAL A 328 -24.25 10.68 -0.27
C VAL A 328 -25.72 10.73 0.14
N LEU A 329 -26.64 10.48 -0.79
CA LEU A 329 -28.08 10.47 -0.52
C LEU A 329 -28.46 9.33 0.43
N GLU A 330 -27.87 8.14 0.25
CA GLU A 330 -28.11 6.96 1.09
C GLU A 330 -27.25 6.93 2.35
N ARG A 331 -26.62 8.05 2.74
CA ARG A 331 -25.72 8.11 3.90
C ARG A 331 -26.30 7.51 5.18
N LYS A 332 -27.62 7.50 5.38
CA LYS A 332 -28.27 6.91 6.55
C LYS A 332 -28.39 5.38 6.49
N ASN A 333 -28.54 4.82 5.29
CA ASN A 333 -28.97 3.43 5.08
C ASN A 333 -27.92 2.55 4.40
N ILE A 334 -26.87 3.15 3.83
CA ILE A 334 -25.92 2.41 3.01
C ILE A 334 -24.94 1.58 3.86
N TYR A 335 -24.81 0.30 3.48
CA TYR A 335 -23.88 -0.64 4.10
C TYR A 335 -22.47 -0.50 3.50
N SER A 336 -21.46 -0.98 4.22
CA SER A 336 -20.06 -0.88 3.78
C SER A 336 -19.82 -1.65 2.48
N GLU A 337 -20.52 -2.76 2.30
CA GLU A 337 -20.46 -3.62 1.13
C GLU A 337 -20.97 -2.90 -0.14
N ASP A 338 -22.12 -2.24 -0.06
CA ASP A 338 -22.69 -1.46 -1.17
C ASP A 338 -21.77 -0.29 -1.55
N MET A 339 -21.22 0.40 -0.55
CA MET A 339 -20.24 1.47 -0.76
C MET A 339 -18.99 0.95 -1.50
N ILE A 340 -18.44 -0.19 -1.06
CA ILE A 340 -17.29 -0.82 -1.70
C ILE A 340 -17.60 -1.14 -3.17
N GLU A 341 -18.73 -1.77 -3.44
CA GLU A 341 -19.10 -2.15 -4.80
C GLU A 341 -19.19 -0.93 -5.73
N ILE A 342 -19.83 0.14 -5.26
CA ILE A 342 -19.99 1.37 -6.03
C ILE A 342 -18.63 2.04 -6.30
N LEU A 343 -17.76 2.13 -5.29
CA LEU A 343 -16.40 2.67 -5.46
C LEU A 343 -15.59 1.83 -6.47
N GLU A 344 -15.71 0.50 -6.41
CA GLU A 344 -15.07 -0.41 -7.38
C GLU A 344 -15.61 -0.20 -8.80
N GLN A 345 -16.92 0.04 -8.95
CA GLN A 345 -17.52 0.39 -10.26
C GLN A 345 -16.97 1.72 -10.80
N ILE A 346 -16.76 2.72 -9.94
CA ILE A 346 -16.17 4.00 -10.35
C ILE A 346 -14.71 3.82 -10.80
N ILE A 347 -13.91 3.06 -10.06
CA ILE A 347 -12.52 2.74 -10.43
C ILE A 347 -12.47 2.05 -11.80
N LYS A 348 -13.39 1.11 -12.08
CA LYS A 348 -13.50 0.46 -13.41
C LYS A 348 -13.76 1.43 -14.55
N ILE A 349 -14.42 2.57 -14.30
CA ILE A 349 -14.65 3.63 -15.30
C ILE A 349 -13.39 4.48 -15.49
N ILE A 350 -12.71 4.83 -14.39
CA ILE A 350 -11.55 5.74 -14.38
C ILE A 350 -10.30 5.07 -14.95
N LYS A 351 -9.98 3.86 -14.49
CA LYS A 351 -8.70 3.20 -14.73
C LYS A 351 -8.30 3.13 -16.22
N PRO A 352 -9.17 2.69 -17.15
CA PRO A 352 -8.79 2.60 -18.56
C PRO A 352 -8.47 3.97 -19.19
N VAL A 353 -9.10 5.06 -18.71
CA VAL A 353 -8.80 6.41 -19.18
C VAL A 353 -7.43 6.86 -18.70
N LEU A 354 -7.19 6.67 -17.39
CA LEU A 354 -5.94 7.04 -16.74
C LEU A 354 -4.74 6.29 -17.36
N ASP A 355 -4.85 4.98 -17.52
CA ASP A 355 -3.78 4.16 -18.09
C ASP A 355 -3.53 4.50 -19.56
N LYS A 356 -4.56 4.82 -20.35
CA LYS A 356 -4.37 5.28 -21.74
C LYS A 356 -3.60 6.60 -21.83
N PHE A 357 -3.88 7.56 -20.94
CA PHE A 357 -3.10 8.79 -20.90
C PHE A 357 -1.65 8.55 -20.47
N ALA A 358 -1.44 7.69 -19.46
CA ALA A 358 -0.10 7.35 -18.99
C ALA A 358 0.70 6.59 -20.05
N GLU A 359 0.09 5.61 -20.73
CA GLU A 359 0.69 4.86 -21.83
C GLU A 359 1.21 5.82 -22.90
N ASN A 360 0.32 6.66 -23.47
CA ASN A 360 0.68 7.66 -24.48
C ASN A 360 1.85 8.56 -24.05
N PHE A 361 1.92 8.90 -22.76
CA PHE A 361 2.99 9.73 -22.22
C PHE A 361 4.35 9.01 -22.13
N ILE A 362 4.37 7.70 -21.86
CA ILE A 362 5.59 6.90 -21.67
C ILE A 362 6.00 6.05 -22.87
N LEU A 363 5.21 6.00 -23.95
CA LEU A 363 5.51 5.18 -25.14
C LEU A 363 6.96 5.37 -25.64
N SER A 364 7.42 6.63 -25.72
CA SER A 364 8.80 6.93 -26.15
C SER A 364 9.87 6.47 -25.16
N ASP A 365 9.56 6.34 -23.87
CA ASP A 365 10.48 5.84 -22.86
C ASP A 365 10.57 4.31 -22.90
N LEU A 366 9.44 3.63 -23.09
CA LEU A 366 9.38 2.17 -23.16
C LEU A 366 10.19 1.64 -24.36
N GLN A 367 10.12 2.33 -25.50
CA GLN A 367 10.92 2.01 -26.69
C GLN A 367 12.44 2.06 -26.41
N LYS A 368 12.91 2.98 -25.56
CA LYS A 368 14.33 3.12 -25.21
C LYS A 368 14.84 2.00 -24.30
N ILE A 369 13.96 1.36 -23.51
CA ILE A 369 14.34 0.31 -22.56
C ILE A 369 14.36 -1.08 -23.26
N ASN A 370 14.05 -1.13 -24.56
CA ASN A 370 13.96 -2.37 -25.35
C ASN A 370 12.97 -3.39 -24.75
N ILE A 371 12.03 -2.91 -23.94
CA ILE A 371 10.87 -3.69 -23.49
C ILE A 371 9.85 -3.52 -24.59
N ASP A 372 9.75 -4.48 -25.49
CA ASP A 372 8.58 -4.55 -26.36
C ASP A 372 7.37 -4.89 -25.48
N PRO A 373 6.41 -3.95 -25.32
CA PRO A 373 5.25 -4.15 -24.45
C PRO A 373 4.37 -5.34 -24.89
N LYS A 374 4.57 -5.88 -26.11
CA LYS A 374 3.77 -6.99 -26.66
C LYS A 374 4.46 -8.36 -26.66
N THR A 375 5.78 -8.46 -26.49
CA THR A 375 6.50 -9.72 -26.80
C THR A 375 7.44 -10.26 -25.72
N THR A 376 7.64 -9.58 -24.58
CA THR A 376 8.58 -10.07 -23.56
C THR A 376 7.99 -11.12 -22.60
N VAL A 377 8.01 -12.39 -23.02
CA VAL A 377 7.88 -13.55 -22.12
C VAL A 377 9.24 -13.77 -21.45
N PHE A 378 9.33 -13.48 -20.15
CA PHE A 378 10.50 -13.85 -19.35
C PHE A 378 10.16 -15.09 -18.52
N PRO A 379 11.12 -15.99 -18.29
CA PRO A 379 10.93 -17.09 -17.36
C PRO A 379 10.58 -16.52 -15.99
N VAL A 380 9.47 -16.99 -15.42
CA VAL A 380 9.09 -16.67 -14.05
C VAL A 380 10.26 -17.06 -13.15
N GLY A 381 10.88 -16.06 -12.53
CA GLY A 381 12.03 -16.26 -11.64
C GLY A 381 11.69 -17.26 -10.53
N SER A 382 12.60 -18.22 -10.37
CA SER A 382 12.61 -19.31 -9.38
C SER A 382 12.73 -18.85 -7.95
#